data_AF-A0A6J0JU92-F1
#
_entry.id   AF-A0A6J0JU92-F1
#
_cell.length_a   1.000
_cell.length_b   1.000
_cell.length_c   1.000
_cell.angle_alpha   90.00
_cell.angle_beta   90.00
_cell.angle_gamma   90.00
#
_symmetry.space_group_name_H-M   'P 1'
#
loop_
_entity.id
_entity.type
_entity.pdbx_description
1 polymer ?
#
loop_
_entity_poly.entity_id
_entity_poly.type
_entity_poly.pdbx_seq_one_letter_code
_entity_poly.pdbx_strand_id
1 'polypeptide(L)' 'MKRSVICLLVICAAVVAIPVEGVKYIDFGALNPCMGPNPPPGCNPPGSHHKKPVPANEYRRGCTTIHRCRRD' A
#
# COMPACT_ATOMS: atom_id res chain seq x y z
N MET A 1 -24.06 -23.90 -34.59
CA MET A 1 -24.22 -22.43 -34.68
C MET A 1 -25.31 -21.89 -33.74
N LYS A 2 -26.56 -22.39 -33.74
CA LYS A 2 -27.61 -21.83 -32.85
C LYS A 2 -27.35 -22.07 -31.35
N ARG A 3 -26.95 -23.28 -30.96
CA ARG A 3 -26.67 -23.63 -29.55
C ARG A 3 -25.49 -22.86 -28.95
N SER A 4 -24.44 -22.60 -29.75
CA SER A 4 -23.27 -21.83 -29.31
C SER A 4 -23.59 -20.36 -29.08
N VAL A 5 -24.42 -19.76 -29.94
CA VAL A 5 -24.88 -18.37 -29.77
C VAL A 5 -25.75 -18.23 -28.52
N ILE A 6 -26.63 -19.21 -28.26
CA ILE A 6 -27.47 -19.23 -27.05
C ILE A 6 -26.58 -19.33 -25.79
N CYS A 7 -25.59 -20.22 -25.76
CA CYS A 7 -24.66 -20.30 -24.63
C CYS A 7 -23.92 -18.98 -24.38
N LEU A 8 -23.46 -18.32 -25.44
CA LEU A 8 -22.70 -17.06 -25.32
C LEU A 8 -23.57 -15.94 -24.74
N LEU A 9 -24.83 -15.85 -25.17
CA LEU A 9 -25.80 -14.89 -24.63
C LEU A 9 -26.08 -15.11 -23.14
N VAL A 10 -26.22 -16.36 -22.70
CA VAL A 10 -26.43 -16.70 -21.29
C VAL A 10 -25.24 -16.27 -20.43
N ILE A 11 -24.01 -16.49 -20.91
CA ILE A 11 -22.78 -16.07 -20.21
C ILE A 11 -22.73 -14.54 -20.09
N CYS A 12 -23.00 -13.81 -21.17
CA CYS A 12 -23.02 -12.35 -21.13
C CYS A 12 -24.07 -11.81 -20.15
N ALA A 13 -25.28 -12.37 -20.15
CA ALA A 13 -26.33 -11.98 -19.20
C ALA A 13 -25.93 -12.23 -17.75
N ALA A 14 -25.28 -13.36 -17.47
CA ALA A 14 -24.78 -13.70 -16.14
C ALA A 14 -23.68 -12.73 -15.67
N VAL A 15 -22.75 -12.35 -16.54
CA VAL A 15 -21.67 -11.41 -16.19
C VAL A 15 -22.20 -10.01 -15.90
N VAL A 16 -23.16 -9.52 -16.68
CA VAL A 16 -23.75 -8.18 -16.49
C VAL A 16 -24.63 -8.10 -15.24
N ALA A 17 -25.26 -9.21 -14.86
CA ALA A 17 -26.13 -9.26 -13.69
C ALA A 17 -25.39 -9.22 -12.35
N ILE A 18 -24.06 -9.44 -12.34
CA ILE A 18 -23.26 -9.37 -11.11
C ILE A 18 -22.87 -7.90 -10.88
N PRO A 19 -23.41 -7.24 -9.84
CA PRO A 19 -22.95 -5.91 -9.48
C PRO A 19 -21.49 -6.02 -9.03
N VAL A 20 -20.58 -5.43 -9.81
CA VAL A 20 -19.22 -5.18 -9.32
C VAL A 20 -19.30 -3.94 -8.43
N GLU A 21 -19.17 -4.14 -7.12
CA GLU A 21 -19.00 -3.01 -6.20
C GLU A 21 -17.66 -2.35 -6.50
N GLY A 22 -17.70 -1.31 -7.33
CA GLY A 22 -16.56 -0.42 -7.53
C GLY A 22 -16.28 0.28 -6.21
N VAL A 23 -15.12 -0.01 -5.61
CA VAL A 23 -14.67 0.69 -4.40
C VAL A 23 -14.50 2.17 -4.75
N LYS A 24 -15.30 3.04 -4.13
CA LYS A 24 -15.28 4.50 -4.38
C LYS A 24 -14.07 5.22 -3.79
N TYR A 25 -13.24 4.53 -3.03
CA TYR A 25 -12.05 5.09 -2.39
C TYR A 25 -10.80 4.45 -2.96
N ILE A 26 -9.87 5.29 -3.40
CA ILE A 26 -8.50 4.89 -3.65
C ILE A 26 -7.80 4.95 -2.30
N ASP A 27 -7.09 3.89 -1.94
CA ASP A 27 -6.24 3.90 -0.74
C ASP A 27 -5.25 5.09 -0.86
N PHE A 28 -5.16 5.92 0.18
CA PHE A 28 -4.23 7.05 0.19
C PHE A 28 -2.77 6.60 0.00
N GLY A 29 -2.41 5.38 0.42
CA GLY A 29 -1.11 4.78 0.16
C GLY A 29 -0.84 4.51 -1.33
N ALA A 30 -1.88 4.39 -2.16
CA ALA A 30 -1.76 4.27 -3.61
C ALA A 30 -1.56 5.62 -4.31
N LEU A 31 -1.99 6.73 -3.70
CA LEU A 31 -1.78 8.08 -4.21
C LEU A 31 -0.46 8.69 -3.72
N ASN A 32 -0.13 8.43 -2.45
CA ASN A 32 1.10 8.87 -1.83
C ASN A 32 1.80 7.65 -1.20
N PRO A 33 2.90 7.17 -1.82
CA PRO A 33 3.66 6.04 -1.30
C PRO A 33 4.15 6.24 0.13
N CYS A 34 4.33 7.49 0.57
CA CYS A 34 4.73 7.82 1.94
C CYS A 34 3.63 7.62 2.99
N MET A 35 2.36 7.48 2.57
CA MET A 35 1.23 7.22 3.46
C MET A 35 0.88 5.74 3.53
N GLY A 36 1.59 4.89 2.79
CA GLY A 36 1.41 3.45 2.83
C GLY A 36 2.00 2.81 4.09
N PRO A 37 1.65 1.54 4.37
CA PRO A 37 2.14 0.81 5.54
C PRO A 37 3.65 0.55 5.51
N ASN A 38 4.28 0.58 4.34
CA ASN A 38 5.73 0.41 4.16
C ASN A 38 6.28 1.49 3.21
N PRO A 39 6.49 2.72 3.70
CA PRO A 39 6.90 3.84 2.87
C PRO A 39 8.35 3.68 2.37
N PRO A 40 8.67 4.14 1.14
CA PRO A 40 10.03 4.06 0.61
C PRO A 40 11.01 4.96 1.39
N PRO A 41 12.33 4.72 1.25
CA PRO A 41 13.34 5.59 1.84
C PRO A 41 13.15 7.05 1.42
N GLY A 42 13.28 7.98 2.38
CA GLY A 42 13.11 9.42 2.15
C GLY A 42 11.71 9.95 2.46
N CYS A 43 10.74 9.07 2.73
CA CYS A 43 9.47 9.47 3.31
C CYS A 43 9.66 9.84 4.78
N ASN A 44 9.38 11.10 5.11
CA ASN A 44 9.40 11.57 6.48
C ASN A 44 7.98 11.62 7.04
N PRO A 45 7.77 11.37 8.35
CA PRO A 45 6.45 11.51 8.98
C PRO A 45 5.85 12.91 8.74
N PRO A 46 4.52 13.06 8.60
CA PRO A 46 3.91 14.38 8.48
C PRO A 46 4.35 15.32 9.60
N GLY A 47 4.74 16.56 9.25
CA GLY A 47 5.19 17.57 10.23
C GLY A 47 6.61 17.37 10.79
N SER A 48 7.45 16.55 10.14
CA SER A 48 8.83 16.28 10.58
C SER A 48 9.91 17.11 9.88
N HIS A 49 9.56 17.98 8.91
CA HIS A 49 10.52 18.77 8.11
C HIS A 49 11.53 19.60 8.92
N HIS A 50 11.22 19.91 10.18
CA HIS A 50 12.10 20.64 11.10
C HIS A 50 12.34 19.90 12.43
N LYS A 51 12.00 18.61 12.49
CA LYS A 51 12.17 17.80 13.71
C LYS A 51 13.45 16.99 13.59
N LYS A 52 14.18 16.89 14.71
CA LYS A 52 15.32 15.97 14.82
C LYS A 52 14.80 14.53 14.67
N PRO A 53 15.54 13.64 13.98
CA PRO A 53 15.20 12.22 13.92
C PRO A 53 15.03 11.67 15.33
N VAL A 54 13.86 11.09 15.60
CA VAL A 54 13.58 10.39 16.85
C VAL A 54 13.66 8.89 16.62
N PRO A 55 14.19 8.12 17.60
CA PRO A 55 14.16 6.67 17.52
C PRO A 55 12.72 6.15 17.34
N ALA A 56 12.53 5.14 16.49
CA ALA A 56 11.22 4.51 16.29
C ALA A 56 10.72 3.72 17.52
N ASN A 57 11.60 3.42 18.48
CA ASN A 57 11.28 2.76 19.74
C ASN A 57 12.09 3.38 20.89
N GLU A 58 11.57 3.28 22.11
CA GLU A 58 12.28 3.72 23.32
C GLU A 58 13.43 2.77 23.69
N TYR A 59 13.42 1.54 23.16
CA TYR A 59 14.43 0.54 23.44
C TYR A 59 15.77 0.85 22.75
N ARG A 60 16.72 1.34 23.54
CA ARG A 60 18.10 1.51 23.08
C ARG A 60 18.81 0.17 23.00
N ARG A 61 18.92 -0.40 21.79
CA ARG A 61 19.68 -1.64 21.51
C ARG A 61 21.19 -1.56 21.80
N GLY A 62 21.69 -0.44 22.33
CA GLY A 62 23.12 -0.13 22.38
C GLY A 62 23.72 -0.02 20.97
N CYS A 63 24.99 0.35 20.87
CA CYS A 63 25.71 0.26 19.60
C CYS A 63 26.63 -0.96 19.63
N THR A 64 26.29 -1.99 18.85
CA THR A 64 27.14 -3.17 18.65
C THR A 64 27.69 -3.17 17.23
N THR A 65 28.77 -3.92 16.99
CA THR A 65 29.42 -4.06 15.67
C THR A 65 28.44 -4.49 14.58
N ILE A 66 27.43 -5.29 14.94
CA ILE A 66 26.37 -5.76 14.03
C ILE A 66 25.46 -4.60 13.58
N HIS A 67 25.19 -3.65 14.47
CA HIS A 67 24.30 -2.51 14.20
C HIS A 67 24.97 -1.37 13.43
N ARG A 68 26.27 -1.49 13.10
CA ARG A 68 27.02 -0.57 12.23
C ARG A 68 26.78 0.92 12.52
N CYS A 69 26.57 1.30 13.78
CA CYS A 69 26.41 2.71 14.10
C CYS A 69 27.72 3.43 13.79
N ARG A 70 27.59 4.62 13.23
CA ARG A 70 28.72 5.49 12.93
C ARG A 70 29.42 5.81 14.25
N ARG A 71 30.67 5.36 14.42
CA ARG A 71 31.56 5.89 15.45
C ARG A 71 31.91 7.32 15.03
N ASP A 72 31.75 8.25 15.96
CA ASP A 72 32.35 9.58 15.86
C ASP A 72 33.88 9.47 15.97
#